data_AF-A0A5A9NXV4-F1
#
_entry.id   AF-A0A5A9NXV4-F1
#
_cell.length_a   1.000
_cell.length_b   1.000
_cell.length_c   1.000
_cell.angle_alpha   90.00
_cell.angle_beta   90.00
_cell.angle_gamma   90.00
#
_symmetry.space_group_name_H-M   'P 1'
#
loop_
_entity.id
_entity.type
_entity.pdbx_description
1 polymer ?
#
loop_
_entity_poly.entity_id
_entity_poly.type
_entity_poly.pdbx_seq_one_letter_code
_entity_poly.pdbx_strand_id
1 'polypeptide(L)'
;MFLSVLTAVCLHSLILRVITAIPPEVKQSGCIKVNRCKCLMRDGSGIIDLGSVAGEDGFIHRLEPVTPAVPGNTEVLVSFSPCVPFSEPEDFTVTDCTDVAACVTTREPHTVVHYQCSVNPSITHIQSFSVDAPLQIWVKSPCACPNACTLVDVGPGTIFLIILCLSAAAYFLIGTCGLRAFRSSNGVQMTPEHSVWCMVCYHLNDRPRDRPKKALIKKKRGHALI
;
A
#
# COMPACT_ATOMS: atom_id res chain seq x y z
N MET A 1 85.67 -10.79 -23.72
CA MET A 1 84.63 -9.76 -23.52
C MET A 1 83.38 -9.98 -24.36
N PHE A 2 83.47 -10.44 -25.62
CA PHE A 2 82.27 -10.68 -26.46
C PHE A 2 81.40 -11.86 -26.00
N LEU A 3 82.00 -12.93 -25.48
CA LEU A 3 81.26 -14.13 -25.06
C LEU A 3 80.39 -13.89 -23.80
N SER A 4 80.85 -13.04 -22.87
CA SER A 4 80.12 -12.69 -21.64
C SER A 4 78.91 -11.77 -21.90
N VAL A 5 78.99 -10.92 -22.93
CA VAL A 5 77.88 -10.05 -23.33
C VAL A 5 76.79 -10.87 -24.01
N LEU A 6 77.17 -11.84 -24.85
CA LEU A 6 76.23 -12.72 -25.55
C LEU A 6 75.42 -13.59 -24.58
N THR A 7 76.06 -14.14 -23.54
CA THR A 7 75.37 -14.93 -22.51
C THR A 7 74.41 -14.08 -21.67
N ALA A 8 74.76 -12.82 -21.37
CA ALA A 8 73.90 -11.92 -20.62
C ALA A 8 72.64 -11.51 -21.41
N VAL A 9 72.79 -11.22 -22.70
CA VAL A 9 71.67 -10.89 -23.60
C VAL A 9 70.75 -12.09 -23.80
N CYS A 10 71.31 -13.30 -23.97
CA CYS A 10 70.52 -14.52 -24.04
C CYS A 10 69.76 -14.80 -22.74
N LEU A 11 70.38 -14.60 -21.58
CA LEU A 11 69.71 -14.81 -20.29
C LEU A 11 68.58 -13.80 -20.06
N HIS A 12 68.80 -12.52 -20.40
CA HIS A 12 67.75 -11.49 -20.33
C HIS A 12 66.60 -11.77 -21.29
N SER A 13 66.89 -12.20 -22.52
CA SER A 13 65.88 -12.60 -23.50
C SER A 13 65.07 -13.81 -23.03
N LEU A 14 65.73 -14.79 -22.39
CA LEU A 14 65.08 -15.96 -21.82
C LEU A 14 64.18 -15.58 -20.63
N ILE A 15 64.67 -14.74 -19.71
CA ILE A 15 63.91 -14.26 -18.54
C ILE A 15 62.69 -13.44 -18.98
N LEU A 16 62.85 -12.55 -19.98
CA LEU A 16 61.75 -11.74 -20.50
C LEU A 16 60.66 -12.62 -21.14
N ARG A 17 61.05 -13.71 -21.83
CA ARG A 17 60.11 -14.69 -22.38
C ARG A 17 59.40 -15.53 -21.32
N VAL A 18 60.05 -15.83 -20.19
CA VAL A 18 59.45 -16.56 -19.07
C VAL A 18 58.41 -15.71 -18.33
N ILE A 19 58.68 -14.41 -18.14
CA ILE A 19 57.72 -13.50 -17.46
C ILE A 19 56.46 -13.27 -18.31
N THR A 20 56.56 -13.24 -19.64
CA THR A 20 55.40 -13.11 -20.54
C THR A 20 54.59 -14.40 -20.72
N ALA A 21 55.07 -15.54 -20.20
CA ALA A 21 54.41 -16.84 -20.33
C ALA A 21 53.56 -17.22 -19.11
N ILE A 22 53.34 -16.31 -18.16
CA ILE A 22 52.36 -16.50 -17.10
C ILE A 22 50.97 -16.35 -17.76
N PRO A 23 50.19 -17.43 -17.93
CA PRO A 23 48.84 -17.30 -18.43
C PRO A 23 48.06 -16.39 -17.46
N PRO A 24 47.27 -15.43 -17.95
CA PRO A 24 46.36 -14.71 -17.08
C PRO A 24 45.49 -15.77 -16.41
N GLU A 25 45.54 -15.82 -15.08
CA GLU A 25 44.68 -16.69 -14.29
C GLU A 25 43.24 -16.41 -14.75
N VAL A 26 42.67 -17.36 -15.50
CA VAL A 26 41.30 -17.24 -15.99
C VAL A 26 40.43 -17.35 -14.76
N LYS A 27 40.17 -16.18 -14.17
CA LYS A 27 39.35 -15.99 -12.98
C LYS A 27 38.01 -16.60 -13.31
N GLN A 28 37.76 -17.81 -12.79
CA GLN A 28 36.48 -18.48 -12.98
C GLN A 28 35.44 -17.65 -12.25
N SER A 29 34.83 -16.70 -12.97
CA SER A 29 33.72 -15.90 -12.49
C SER A 29 32.52 -16.81 -12.36
N GLY A 30 32.36 -17.36 -11.17
CA GLY A 30 31.33 -18.33 -10.85
C GLY A 30 31.14 -18.41 -9.35
N CYS A 31 29.93 -18.80 -8.97
CA CYS A 31 29.58 -19.04 -7.59
C CYS A 31 29.15 -20.50 -7.42
N ILE A 32 29.48 -21.08 -6.28
CA ILE A 32 29.00 -22.38 -5.85
C ILE A 32 27.71 -22.14 -5.08
N LYS A 33 26.61 -22.71 -5.56
CA LYS A 33 25.30 -22.57 -4.92
C LYS A 33 25.34 -23.23 -3.53
N VAL A 34 25.09 -22.44 -2.50
CA VAL A 34 24.98 -22.93 -1.11
C VAL A 34 23.51 -23.23 -0.79
N ASN A 35 22.62 -22.28 -1.07
CA ASN A 35 21.17 -22.46 -0.96
C ASN A 35 20.45 -21.68 -2.10
N ARG A 36 19.13 -21.49 -2.01
CA ARG A 36 18.37 -20.75 -3.04
C ARG A 36 18.69 -19.24 -3.09
N CYS A 37 19.20 -18.67 -2.00
CA CYS A 37 19.49 -17.24 -1.84
C CYS A 37 20.97 -16.92 -1.65
N LYS A 38 21.83 -17.93 -1.53
CA LYS A 38 23.22 -17.77 -1.13
C LYS A 38 24.13 -18.56 -2.03
N CYS A 39 25.22 -17.93 -2.43
CA CYS A 39 26.26 -18.58 -3.18
C CYS A 39 27.64 -18.17 -2.67
N LEU A 40 28.59 -19.09 -2.70
CA LEU A 40 29.97 -18.86 -2.32
C LEU A 40 30.78 -18.58 -3.58
N MET A 41 31.49 -17.45 -3.64
CA MET A 41 32.31 -17.15 -4.81
C MET A 41 33.46 -18.16 -4.93
N ARG A 42 33.72 -18.66 -6.16
CA ARG A 42 34.79 -19.65 -6.40
C ARG A 42 36.19 -19.11 -6.14
N ASP A 43 36.36 -17.80 -6.16
CA ASP A 43 37.62 -17.12 -5.85
C ASP A 43 37.88 -16.97 -4.34
N GLY A 44 36.98 -17.47 -3.49
CA GLY A 44 37.11 -17.39 -2.03
C GLY A 44 36.87 -16.00 -1.46
N SER A 45 36.42 -15.03 -2.26
CA SER A 45 36.22 -13.65 -1.82
C SER A 45 35.03 -13.45 -0.88
N GLY A 46 34.14 -14.44 -0.76
CA GLY A 46 33.06 -14.43 0.23
C GLY A 46 31.78 -15.12 -0.21
N ILE A 47 30.75 -14.96 0.62
CA ILE A 47 29.39 -15.44 0.37
C ILE A 47 28.54 -14.26 -0.11
N ILE A 48 27.87 -14.42 -1.24
CA ILE A 48 26.83 -13.51 -1.71
C ILE A 48 25.51 -13.99 -1.11
N ASP A 49 24.85 -13.12 -0.35
CA ASP A 49 23.52 -13.35 0.22
C ASP A 49 22.51 -12.43 -0.47
N LEU A 50 21.63 -13.01 -1.30
CA LEU A 50 20.55 -12.31 -1.98
C LEU A 50 19.36 -12.04 -1.04
N GLY A 51 19.28 -12.73 0.10
CA GLY A 51 18.23 -12.52 1.09
C GLY A 51 18.32 -11.17 1.78
N SER A 52 19.52 -10.58 1.86
CA SER A 52 19.70 -9.22 2.39
C SER A 52 19.38 -8.12 1.39
N VAL A 53 19.18 -8.45 0.11
CA VAL A 53 18.85 -7.48 -0.95
C VAL A 53 17.34 -7.35 -1.13
N ALA A 54 16.59 -8.42 -0.85
CA ALA A 54 15.14 -8.39 -0.85
C ALA A 54 14.60 -7.54 0.32
N GLY A 55 13.50 -6.82 0.07
CA GLY A 55 12.75 -6.11 1.10
C GLY A 55 12.03 -7.05 2.08
N GLU A 56 11.30 -6.49 3.05
CA GLU A 56 10.57 -7.26 4.06
C GLU A 56 9.53 -8.24 3.46
N ASP A 57 9.05 -7.95 2.25
CA ASP A 57 8.12 -8.78 1.48
C ASP A 57 8.81 -9.80 0.57
N GLY A 58 10.15 -9.84 0.55
CA GLY A 58 10.93 -10.74 -0.29
C GLY A 58 11.13 -10.25 -1.72
N PHE A 59 10.64 -9.06 -2.08
CA PHE A 59 10.81 -8.45 -3.39
C PHE A 59 11.87 -7.36 -3.37
N ILE A 60 12.58 -7.18 -4.49
CA ILE A 60 13.46 -6.02 -4.69
C ILE A 60 12.68 -4.92 -5.39
N HIS A 61 11.89 -5.32 -6.39
CA HIS A 61 10.96 -4.44 -7.12
C HIS A 61 9.61 -5.16 -7.13
N ARG A 62 8.54 -4.45 -6.79
CA ARG A 62 7.19 -4.99 -6.84
C ARG A 62 6.29 -3.99 -7.56
N LEU A 63 5.73 -4.39 -8.69
CA LEU A 63 4.88 -3.53 -9.52
C LEU A 63 5.53 -2.18 -9.85
N GLU A 64 6.85 -2.17 -10.13
CA GLU A 64 7.54 -0.94 -10.49
C GLU A 64 7.34 -0.64 -11.98
N PRO A 65 6.91 0.58 -12.36
CA PRO A 65 6.72 0.94 -13.75
C PRO A 65 8.06 1.11 -14.47
N VAL A 66 8.21 0.47 -15.62
CA VAL A 66 9.40 0.60 -16.46
C VAL A 66 9.34 1.91 -17.24
N THR A 67 10.14 2.89 -16.84
CA THR A 67 10.43 4.07 -17.67
C THR A 67 11.55 3.77 -18.67
N PRO A 68 11.48 4.25 -19.93
CA PRO A 68 10.52 5.23 -20.45
C PRO A 68 9.18 4.60 -20.85
N ALA A 69 8.10 5.35 -20.64
CA ALA A 69 6.77 5.01 -21.12
C ALA A 69 6.86 4.58 -22.59
N VAL A 70 6.54 3.32 -22.87
CA VAL A 70 6.36 2.83 -24.23
C VAL A 70 5.28 3.69 -24.87
N PRO A 71 5.42 4.12 -26.14
CA PRO A 71 4.36 4.83 -26.85
C PRO A 71 3.22 3.86 -27.16
N GLY A 72 2.40 3.63 -26.16
CA GLY A 72 1.30 2.70 -26.11
C GLY A 72 0.65 2.89 -24.74
N ASN A 73 -0.67 2.83 -24.67
CA ASN A 73 -1.40 3.09 -23.44
C ASN A 73 -1.30 1.95 -22.42
N THR A 74 -0.15 1.26 -22.37
CA THR A 74 0.10 0.05 -21.60
C THR A 74 1.22 0.34 -20.60
N GLU A 75 0.90 0.20 -19.33
CA GLU A 75 1.89 0.30 -18.25
C GLU A 75 2.58 -1.06 -18.10
N VAL A 76 3.90 -1.08 -18.33
CA VAL A 76 4.71 -2.28 -18.12
C VAL A 76 5.25 -2.25 -16.70
N LEU A 77 4.79 -3.21 -15.88
CA LEU A 77 5.14 -3.34 -14.48
C LEU A 77 6.06 -4.55 -14.31
N VAL A 78 7.07 -4.40 -13.46
CA VAL A 78 8.03 -5.47 -13.17
C VAL A 78 8.01 -5.80 -11.68
N SER A 79 7.88 -7.09 -11.40
CA SER A 79 8.02 -7.66 -10.06
C SER A 79 9.21 -8.63 -10.06
N PHE A 80 10.11 -8.50 -9.09
CA PHE A 80 11.31 -9.33 -8.95
C PHE A 80 11.52 -9.76 -7.50
N SER A 81 11.56 -11.08 -7.29
CA SER A 81 11.99 -11.70 -6.03
C SER A 81 13.18 -12.63 -6.27
N PRO A 82 14.34 -12.36 -5.65
CA PRO A 82 15.55 -13.14 -5.89
C PRO A 82 15.54 -14.54 -5.22
N CYS A 83 14.60 -14.79 -4.31
CA CYS A 83 14.72 -15.85 -3.31
C CYS A 83 13.48 -16.75 -3.21
N VAL A 84 12.31 -16.14 -3.24
CA VAL A 84 11.04 -16.82 -3.03
C VAL A 84 10.29 -16.75 -4.36
N PRO A 85 9.97 -17.89 -4.98
CA PRO A 85 9.14 -17.85 -6.16
C PRO A 85 7.76 -17.32 -5.76
N PHE A 86 7.19 -16.48 -6.60
CA PHE A 86 5.90 -15.87 -6.35
C PHE A 86 4.94 -16.18 -7.50
N SER A 87 3.66 -16.10 -7.16
CA SER A 87 2.58 -16.12 -8.11
C SER A 87 1.79 -14.84 -7.91
N GLU A 88 1.56 -14.10 -8.99
CA GLU A 88 0.90 -12.81 -8.94
C GLU A 88 -0.43 -12.88 -9.70
N PRO A 89 -1.58 -12.91 -9.01
CA PRO A 89 -2.86 -12.63 -9.62
C PRO A 89 -3.47 -11.38 -8.97
N GLU A 90 -3.86 -10.39 -9.77
CA GLU A 90 -4.98 -9.48 -9.45
C GLU A 90 -5.23 -8.60 -10.68
N ASP A 91 -6.25 -9.02 -11.42
CA ASP A 91 -7.01 -8.24 -12.38
C ASP A 91 -6.35 -7.89 -13.74
N PHE A 92 -6.74 -8.72 -14.71
CA PHE A 92 -6.82 -8.53 -16.18
C PHE A 92 -5.59 -8.90 -17.05
N THR A 93 -5.86 -9.93 -17.87
CA THR A 93 -5.39 -10.25 -19.23
C THR A 93 -3.88 -10.30 -19.53
N VAL A 94 -3.39 -11.55 -19.68
CA VAL A 94 -2.38 -12.06 -20.64
C VAL A 94 -1.03 -12.56 -20.10
N THR A 95 -0.73 -12.51 -18.79
CA THR A 95 0.43 -13.27 -18.24
C THR A 95 0.17 -13.88 -16.87
N ASP A 96 0.01 -15.21 -16.82
CA ASP A 96 -0.03 -15.98 -15.57
C ASP A 96 1.40 -16.21 -15.06
N CYS A 97 1.90 -15.29 -14.25
CA CYS A 97 3.14 -15.48 -13.51
C CYS A 97 2.91 -16.48 -12.37
N THR A 98 3.38 -17.72 -12.55
CA THR A 98 3.24 -18.82 -11.59
C THR A 98 4.60 -19.41 -11.25
N ASP A 99 4.95 -19.42 -9.96
CA ASP A 99 6.22 -19.97 -9.45
C ASP A 99 7.47 -19.36 -10.13
N VAL A 100 7.46 -18.05 -10.39
CA VAL A 100 8.56 -17.32 -11.06
C VAL A 100 9.33 -16.43 -10.09
N ALA A 101 10.59 -16.14 -10.42
CA ALA A 101 11.44 -15.19 -9.68
C ALA A 101 11.35 -13.76 -10.24
N ALA A 102 10.90 -13.61 -11.49
CA ALA A 102 10.68 -12.35 -12.16
C ALA A 102 9.38 -12.43 -12.96
N CYS A 103 8.56 -11.41 -12.87
CA CYS A 103 7.32 -11.28 -13.61
C CYS A 103 7.28 -9.91 -14.30
N VAL A 104 6.84 -9.91 -15.55
CA VAL A 104 6.55 -8.70 -16.31
C VAL A 104 5.06 -8.74 -16.64
N THR A 105 4.33 -7.76 -16.12
CA THR A 105 2.89 -7.64 -16.32
C THR A 105 2.62 -6.37 -17.10
N THR A 106 1.81 -6.51 -18.14
CA THR A 106 1.32 -5.36 -18.90
C THR A 106 -0.07 -5.02 -18.38
N ARG A 107 -0.25 -3.82 -17.84
CA ARG A 107 -1.57 -3.32 -17.44
C ARG A 107 -2.07 -2.33 -18.49
N GLU A 108 -3.27 -2.58 -18.97
CA GLU A 108 -4.05 -1.61 -19.73
C GLU A 108 -4.92 -0.86 -18.73
N PRO A 109 -4.59 0.39 -18.34
CA PRO A 109 -5.49 1.17 -17.51
C PRO A 109 -6.81 1.36 -18.28
N HIS A 110 -7.93 1.08 -17.63
CA HIS A 110 -9.25 1.35 -18.22
C HIS A 110 -9.57 2.86 -18.23
N THR A 111 -9.05 3.60 -17.25
CA THR A 111 -9.29 5.04 -17.09
C THR A 111 -8.07 5.72 -16.47
N VAL A 112 -7.58 6.81 -17.07
CA VAL A 112 -6.48 7.62 -16.51
C VAL A 112 -6.98 9.04 -16.27
N VAL A 113 -6.82 9.54 -15.04
CA VAL A 113 -7.21 10.90 -14.66
C VAL A 113 -5.97 11.76 -14.46
N HIS A 114 -5.82 12.78 -15.31
CA HIS A 114 -4.74 13.74 -15.24
C HIS A 114 -5.18 14.99 -14.48
N TYR A 115 -4.55 15.25 -13.33
CA TYR A 115 -4.75 16.49 -12.58
C TYR A 115 -3.78 17.56 -13.05
N GLN A 116 -4.32 18.67 -13.54
CA GLN A 116 -3.53 19.83 -13.95
C GLN A 116 -3.77 20.99 -12.99
N CYS A 117 -2.69 21.51 -12.41
CA CYS A 117 -2.74 22.74 -11.62
C CYS A 117 -3.22 23.91 -12.49
N SER A 118 -4.35 24.51 -12.12
CA SER A 118 -4.88 25.71 -12.76
C SER A 118 -5.68 26.53 -11.77
N VAL A 119 -5.52 27.85 -11.79
CA VAL A 119 -6.29 28.79 -10.95
C VAL A 119 -7.78 28.79 -11.33
N ASN A 120 -8.08 28.50 -12.60
CA ASN A 120 -9.46 28.45 -13.10
C ASN A 120 -9.94 27.00 -13.12
N PRO A 121 -10.90 26.62 -12.25
CA PRO A 121 -11.44 25.27 -12.25
C PRO A 121 -12.14 25.03 -13.57
N SER A 122 -11.76 23.95 -14.26
CA SER A 122 -12.46 23.51 -15.46
C SER A 122 -12.24 22.03 -15.67
N ILE A 123 -13.30 21.33 -16.03
CA ILE A 123 -13.19 19.96 -16.53
C ILE A 123 -13.04 20.10 -18.03
N THR A 124 -11.80 20.07 -18.52
CA THR A 124 -11.54 20.18 -19.96
C THR A 124 -11.31 18.80 -20.57
N HIS A 125 -12.23 18.42 -21.44
CA HIS A 125 -12.15 17.40 -22.49
C HIS A 125 -12.01 15.92 -22.07
N ILE A 126 -13.06 15.16 -22.39
CA ILE A 126 -13.07 13.71 -22.55
C ILE A 126 -12.45 13.42 -23.92
N GLN A 127 -11.22 12.88 -23.99
CA GLN A 127 -10.62 12.51 -25.27
C GLN A 127 -10.95 11.05 -25.60
N SER A 128 -11.85 10.91 -26.58
CA SER A 128 -12.19 9.75 -27.42
C SER A 128 -12.17 8.35 -26.80
N PHE A 129 -13.37 7.76 -26.76
CA PHE A 129 -13.59 6.31 -26.91
C PHE A 129 -12.83 5.79 -28.14
N SER A 130 -11.70 5.14 -27.90
CA SER A 130 -11.15 4.13 -28.81
C SER A 130 -11.32 2.79 -28.09
N VAL A 131 -11.77 1.76 -28.82
CA VAL A 131 -12.08 0.43 -28.28
C VAL A 131 -10.88 -0.22 -27.57
N ASP A 132 -9.67 0.28 -27.85
CA ASP A 132 -8.39 -0.24 -27.34
C ASP A 132 -7.56 0.82 -26.57
N ALA A 133 -8.18 1.90 -26.05
CA ALA A 133 -7.46 2.93 -25.28
C ALA A 133 -8.15 3.29 -23.95
N PRO A 134 -7.38 3.56 -22.87
CA PRO A 134 -7.89 4.15 -21.63
C PRO A 134 -8.71 5.40 -21.91
N LEU A 135 -9.82 5.53 -21.20
CA LEU A 135 -10.51 6.79 -21.08
C LEU A 135 -9.60 7.79 -20.34
N GLN A 136 -9.08 8.79 -21.05
CA GLN A 136 -8.27 9.85 -20.45
C GLN A 136 -9.14 11.05 -20.09
N ILE A 137 -9.09 11.47 -18.82
CA ILE A 137 -9.86 12.59 -18.27
C ILE A 137 -8.90 13.64 -17.72
N TRP A 138 -9.01 14.87 -18.19
CA TRP A 138 -8.19 15.99 -17.69
C TRP A 138 -9.00 16.89 -16.75
N VAL A 139 -8.53 16.99 -15.51
CA VAL A 139 -9.16 17.80 -14.46
C VAL A 139 -8.25 18.96 -14.12
N LYS A 140 -8.68 20.18 -14.47
CA LYS A 140 -8.01 21.40 -14.01
C LYS A 140 -8.63 21.83 -12.70
N SER A 141 -7.81 21.82 -11.66
CA SER A 141 -8.26 22.22 -10.32
C SER A 141 -7.21 23.11 -9.66
N PRO A 142 -7.63 24.16 -8.94
CA PRO A 142 -6.72 24.93 -8.09
C PRO A 142 -6.11 24.03 -7.01
N CYS A 143 -6.80 22.98 -6.58
CA CYS A 143 -6.29 22.03 -5.58
C CYS A 143 -5.15 21.14 -6.05
N ALA A 144 -4.94 21.01 -7.36
CA ALA A 144 -3.78 20.28 -7.88
C ALA A 144 -2.48 21.10 -7.76
N CYS A 145 -2.57 22.36 -7.33
CA CYS A 145 -1.42 23.22 -7.06
C CYS A 145 -0.93 23.04 -5.60
N PRO A 146 0.39 23.15 -5.35
CA PRO A 146 0.93 23.06 -4.00
C PRO A 146 0.33 24.18 -3.12
N ASN A 147 -0.08 23.83 -1.90
CA ASN A 147 -0.64 24.74 -0.89
C ASN A 147 -1.96 25.44 -1.23
N ALA A 148 -2.58 25.16 -2.39
CA ALA A 148 -3.81 25.83 -2.79
C ALA A 148 -5.07 25.27 -2.11
N CYS A 149 -5.07 23.96 -1.81
CA CYS A 149 -6.12 23.33 -1.02
C CYS A 149 -5.52 22.79 0.26
N THR A 150 -5.35 23.69 1.22
CA THR A 150 -5.43 23.26 2.61
C THR A 150 -6.88 22.84 2.80
N LEU A 151 -7.12 21.54 3.00
CA LEU A 151 -8.36 21.17 3.67
C LEU A 151 -8.34 22.01 4.94
N VAL A 152 -9.34 22.87 5.10
CA VAL A 152 -9.58 23.52 6.38
C VAL A 152 -9.93 22.37 7.30
N ASP A 153 -8.90 21.76 7.87
CA ASP A 153 -9.02 20.75 8.88
C ASP A 153 -9.87 21.40 9.94
N VAL A 154 -11.03 20.79 10.18
CA VAL A 154 -11.92 21.19 11.26
C VAL A 154 -11.08 21.04 12.51
N GLY A 155 -10.50 22.16 12.96
CA GLY A 155 -9.54 22.14 14.05
C GLY A 155 -10.20 21.49 15.26
N PRO A 156 -9.43 20.87 16.15
CA PRO A 156 -9.99 20.24 17.35
C PRO A 156 -10.90 21.22 18.11
N GLY A 157 -10.56 22.51 18.14
CA GLY A 157 -11.41 23.57 18.71
C GLY A 157 -12.80 23.70 18.05
N THR A 158 -12.89 23.62 16.72
CA THR A 158 -14.16 23.67 15.99
C THR A 158 -15.00 22.43 16.27
N ILE A 159 -14.35 21.26 16.37
CA ILE A 159 -15.02 20.01 16.75
C ILE A 159 -15.61 20.13 18.16
N PHE A 160 -14.85 20.63 19.14
CA PHE A 160 -15.35 20.85 20.51
C PHE A 160 -16.50 21.87 20.55
N LEU A 161 -16.40 22.96 19.79
CA LEU A 161 -17.45 23.98 19.74
C LEU A 161 -18.74 23.41 19.16
N ILE A 162 -18.67 22.64 18.06
CA ILE A 162 -19.84 21.97 17.48
C ILE A 162 -20.49 21.03 18.50
N ILE A 163 -19.70 20.20 19.19
CA ILE A 163 -20.23 19.28 20.21
C ILE A 163 -20.90 20.05 21.35
N LEU A 164 -20.27 21.10 21.86
CA LEU A 164 -20.81 21.93 22.93
C LEU A 164 -22.12 22.60 22.51
N CYS A 165 -22.17 23.19 21.32
CA CYS A 165 -23.37 23.82 20.78
C CYS A 165 -24.52 22.82 20.62
N LEU A 166 -24.26 21.63 20.07
CA LEU A 166 -25.27 20.57 19.93
C LEU A 166 -25.77 20.09 21.29
N SER A 167 -24.88 19.93 22.28
CA SER A 167 -25.26 19.51 23.63
C SER A 167 -26.12 20.56 24.36
N ALA A 168 -25.76 21.85 24.25
CA ALA A 168 -26.53 22.94 24.82
C ALA A 168 -27.90 23.05 24.16
N ALA A 169 -27.97 22.97 22.82
CA ALA A 169 -29.23 22.98 22.09
C ALA A 169 -30.13 21.80 22.51
N ALA A 170 -29.58 20.59 22.59
CA ALA A 170 -30.32 19.42 23.07
C ALA A 170 -30.82 19.62 24.51
N TYR A 171 -29.99 20.15 25.40
CA TYR A 171 -30.37 20.44 26.78
C TYR A 171 -31.54 21.45 26.86
N PHE A 172 -31.46 22.54 26.08
CA PHE A 172 -32.54 23.52 26.01
C PHE A 172 -33.81 22.94 25.40
N LEU A 173 -33.73 22.15 24.33
CA LEU A 173 -34.90 21.52 23.70
C LEU A 173 -35.57 20.50 24.63
N ILE A 174 -34.78 19.68 25.33
CA ILE A 174 -35.31 18.73 26.31
C ILE A 174 -35.93 19.49 27.50
N GLY A 175 -35.26 20.54 27.97
CA GLY A 175 -35.75 21.39 29.05
C GLY A 175 -37.05 22.12 28.70
N THR A 176 -37.16 22.70 27.50
CA THR A 176 -38.36 23.43 27.08
C THR A 176 -39.52 22.50 26.73
N CYS A 177 -39.27 21.33 26.13
CA CYS A 177 -40.31 20.31 25.93
C CYS A 177 -40.84 19.72 27.25
N GLY A 178 -40.04 19.75 28.33
CA GLY A 178 -40.45 19.32 29.66
C GLY A 178 -41.18 20.38 30.49
N LEU A 179 -41.23 21.63 30.04
CA LEU A 179 -41.87 22.73 30.76
C LEU A 179 -43.27 22.97 30.19
N ARG A 180 -44.29 22.45 30.87
CA ARG A 180 -45.67 22.71 30.53
C ARG A 180 -46.13 24.03 31.16
N ALA A 181 -46.36 25.04 30.34
CA ALA A 181 -46.89 26.32 30.80
C ALA A 181 -48.39 26.19 31.09
N PHE A 182 -48.80 26.45 32.33
CA PHE A 182 -50.21 26.53 32.70
C PHE A 182 -50.57 27.97 33.06
N ARG A 183 -51.74 28.41 32.59
CA ARG A 183 -52.24 29.77 32.83
C ARG A 183 -53.05 29.76 34.13
N SER A 184 -52.56 30.47 35.14
CA SER A 184 -53.27 30.69 36.40
C SER A 184 -53.98 32.04 36.38
N SER A 185 -54.98 32.22 37.23
CA SER A 185 -55.67 33.51 37.42
C SER A 185 -54.74 34.63 37.87
N ASN A 186 -53.57 34.29 38.41
CA ASN A 186 -52.54 35.24 38.85
C ASN A 186 -51.37 35.40 37.85
N GLY A 187 -51.46 34.83 36.64
CA GLY A 187 -50.40 34.90 35.62
C GLY A 187 -49.95 33.54 35.08
N VAL A 188 -48.88 33.52 34.28
CA VAL A 188 -48.28 32.28 33.75
C VAL A 188 -47.21 31.80 34.71
N GLN A 189 -47.34 30.58 35.23
CA GLN A 189 -46.37 29.97 36.15
C GLN A 189 -45.80 28.70 35.50
N MET A 190 -44.48 28.54 35.54
CA MET A 190 -43.79 27.34 35.06
C MET A 190 -43.51 26.41 36.23
N THR A 191 -44.02 25.18 36.18
CA THR A 191 -43.75 24.14 37.17
C THR A 191 -43.09 22.94 36.47
N PRO A 192 -41.90 22.50 36.88
CA PRO A 192 -41.24 21.33 36.28
C PRO A 192 -42.04 20.06 36.59
N GLU A 193 -42.40 19.28 35.56
CA GLU A 193 -43.15 18.05 35.74
C GLU A 193 -42.19 16.88 36.08
N HIS A 194 -42.37 16.23 37.23
CA HIS A 194 -41.51 15.11 37.67
C HIS A 194 -41.55 13.89 36.71
N SER A 195 -42.55 13.79 35.84
CA SER A 195 -42.77 12.69 34.89
C SER A 195 -41.76 12.67 33.73
N VAL A 196 -41.26 13.84 33.31
CA VAL A 196 -40.35 13.98 32.14
C VAL A 196 -38.99 13.32 32.41
N TRP A 197 -38.50 13.43 33.64
CA TRP A 197 -37.24 12.80 34.07
C TRP A 197 -37.33 11.27 34.12
N CYS A 198 -38.53 10.70 34.35
CA CYS A 198 -38.71 9.25 34.37
C CYS A 198 -38.68 8.63 32.95
N MET A 199 -39.18 9.34 31.93
CA MET A 199 -39.24 8.82 30.56
C MET A 199 -37.86 8.76 29.89
N VAL A 200 -36.98 9.75 30.15
CA VAL A 200 -35.59 9.74 29.65
C VAL A 200 -34.77 8.62 30.30
N CYS A 201 -34.92 8.41 31.62
CA CYS A 201 -34.27 7.31 32.33
C CYS A 201 -34.75 5.93 31.84
N TYR A 202 -36.03 5.78 31.51
CA TYR A 202 -36.58 4.54 30.95
C TYR A 202 -35.97 4.21 29.58
N HIS A 203 -35.87 5.20 28.69
CA HIS A 203 -35.34 5.00 27.34
C HIS A 203 -33.84 4.68 27.29
N LEU A 204 -33.04 5.25 28.21
CA LEU A 204 -31.62 4.93 28.33
C LEU A 204 -31.36 3.53 28.93
N ASN A 205 -32.27 3.05 29.77
CA ASN A 205 -32.17 1.73 30.41
C ASN A 205 -32.66 0.59 29.49
N ASP A 206 -33.45 0.91 28.45
CA ASP A 206 -34.02 -0.05 27.50
C ASP A 206 -33.13 -0.32 26.26
N ARG A 207 -31.83 0.04 26.29
CA ARG A 207 -30.89 -0.55 25.33
C ARG A 207 -30.70 -2.03 25.71
N PRO A 208 -31.14 -2.99 24.87
CA PRO A 208 -31.03 -4.39 25.22
C PRO A 208 -29.55 -4.74 25.35
N ARG A 209 -29.15 -5.19 26.54
CA ARG A 209 -27.91 -5.96 26.69
C ARG A 209 -28.08 -7.21 25.84
N ASP A 210 -27.51 -7.21 24.64
CA ASP A 210 -27.34 -8.43 23.84
C ASP A 210 -26.53 -9.43 24.66
N ARG A 211 -27.23 -10.32 25.37
CA ARG A 211 -26.61 -11.47 26.00
C ARG A 211 -26.38 -12.53 24.92
N PRO A 212 -25.15 -13.06 24.78
CA PRO A 212 -24.89 -14.15 23.86
C PRO A 212 -25.67 -15.40 24.31
N LYS A 213 -26.54 -15.91 23.43
CA LYS A 213 -27.31 -17.13 23.64
C LYS A 213 -26.34 -18.32 23.67
N LYS A 214 -26.14 -18.92 24.85
CA LYS A 214 -25.53 -20.25 24.96
C LYS A 214 -26.48 -21.27 24.33
N ALA A 215 -26.10 -21.81 23.18
CA ALA A 215 -26.81 -22.91 22.53
C ALA A 215 -26.76 -24.15 23.44
N LEU A 216 -27.93 -24.55 23.92
CA LEU A 216 -28.10 -25.78 24.69
C LEU A 216 -28.10 -26.97 23.72
N ILE A 217 -26.98 -27.69 23.65
CA ILE A 217 -26.88 -28.95 22.89
C ILE A 217 -27.78 -29.99 23.57
N LYS A 218 -28.92 -30.28 22.96
CA LYS A 218 -29.88 -31.30 23.41
C LYS A 218 -29.32 -32.70 23.07
N LYS A 219 -28.65 -33.32 24.05
CA LYS A 219 -28.18 -34.71 23.99
C LYS A 219 -29.38 -35.67 23.95
N LYS A 220 -29.74 -36.15 22.75
CA LYS A 220 -30.75 -37.19 22.56
C LYS A 220 -30.09 -38.55 22.80
N ARG A 221 -30.45 -39.20 23.92
CA ARG A 221 -30.02 -40.55 24.29
C ARG A 221 -31.21 -41.50 24.08
N GLY A 222 -30.94 -42.59 23.35
CA GLY A 222 -31.62 -43.88 23.49
C GLY A 222 -32.85 -44.10 22.61
N HIS A 223 -32.76 -45.06 21.68
CA HIS A 223 -33.41 -46.35 21.89
C HIS A 223 -32.80 -47.41 20.96
N ALA A 224 -32.16 -48.40 21.57
CA ALA A 224 -31.95 -49.71 21.00
C ALA A 224 -33.24 -50.52 21.18
N LEU A 225 -33.57 -51.38 20.21
CA LEU A 225 -34.26 -52.65 20.41
C LEU A 225 -34.32 -53.39 19.06
N ILE A 226 -33.58 -54.51 19.03
CA ILE A 226 -33.78 -55.79 18.31
C ILE A 226 -33.85 -55.72 16.78
#